data_AF-A9DLV9-F1
#
_entry.id   AF-A9DLV9-F1
#
_cell.length_a   1.000
_cell.length_b   1.000
_cell.length_c   1.000
_cell.angle_alpha   90.00
_cell.angle_beta   90.00
_cell.angle_gamma   90.00
#
_symmetry.space_group_name_H-M   'P 1'
#
loop_
_entity.id
_entity.type
_entity.pdbx_description
1 polymer ?
#
loop_
_entity_poly.entity_id
_entity_poly.type
_entity_poly.pdbx_seq_one_letter_code
_entity_poly.pdbx_strand_id
1 'polypeptide(L)'
;MTELPNFDKLKWLAENDPDKLDELQKTLCKEAIDCCPESSKKQLISMLYHLQQQLSRCSNPYHRCYLASSIMYDKFIALNTILNNPQEFRQQKAKILLLPAKKPVD
;
A
#
# COMPACT_ATOMS: atom_id res chain seq x y z
N MET A 1 5.48 15.83 13.62
CA MET A 1 5.30 14.38 13.44
C MET A 1 4.92 13.80 14.78
N THR A 2 3.87 13.00 14.81
CA THR A 2 3.46 12.17 15.93
C THR A 2 4.62 11.21 16.26
N GLU A 3 5.03 11.17 17.53
CA GLU A 3 6.09 10.27 17.96
C GLU A 3 5.59 8.83 18.01
N LEU A 4 6.38 7.91 17.46
CA LEU A 4 6.09 6.48 17.53
C LEU A 4 6.25 5.99 18.98
N PRO A 5 5.19 5.48 19.62
CA PRO A 5 5.28 4.95 20.99
C PRO A 5 6.21 3.74 21.08
N ASN A 6 6.68 3.45 22.29
CA ASN A 6 7.47 2.24 22.54
C ASN A 6 6.65 0.95 22.34
N PHE A 7 7.35 -0.17 22.26
CA PHE A 7 6.74 -1.49 22.02
C PHE A 7 5.67 -1.84 23.06
N ASP A 8 5.91 -1.61 24.34
CA ASP A 8 4.96 -1.95 25.41
C ASP A 8 3.65 -1.19 25.25
N LYS A 9 3.71 0.09 24.86
CA LYS A 9 2.51 0.89 24.62
C LYS A 9 1.76 0.43 23.38
N LEU A 10 2.47 0.07 22.30
CA LEU A 10 1.85 -0.48 21.09
C LEU A 10 1.19 -1.82 21.35
N LYS A 11 1.83 -2.69 22.13
CA LYS A 11 1.27 -3.97 22.56
C LYS A 11 0.02 -3.77 23.41
N TRP A 12 0.07 -2.83 24.37
CA TRP A 12 -1.10 -2.49 25.18
C TRP A 12 -2.27 -2.01 24.31
N LEU A 13 -2.02 -1.16 23.30
CA LEU A 13 -3.05 -0.73 22.35
C LEU A 13 -3.60 -1.92 21.56
N ALA A 14 -2.76 -2.83 21.07
CA ALA A 14 -3.22 -4.01 20.34
C ALA A 14 -4.15 -4.91 21.17
N GLU A 15 -3.89 -5.03 22.47
CA GLU A 15 -4.66 -5.90 23.38
C GLU A 15 -5.92 -5.24 23.93
N ASN A 16 -5.90 -3.92 24.16
CA ASN A 16 -6.94 -3.20 24.90
C ASN A 16 -7.76 -2.23 24.05
N ASP A 17 -7.19 -1.70 22.97
CA ASP A 17 -7.81 -0.67 22.13
C ASP A 17 -7.29 -0.74 20.68
N PRO A 18 -7.64 -1.81 19.93
CA PRO A 18 -7.13 -2.04 18.59
C PRO A 18 -7.53 -0.95 17.59
N ASP A 19 -8.67 -0.31 17.79
CA ASP A 19 -9.14 0.80 16.96
C ASP A 19 -8.21 2.01 17.10
N LYS A 20 -7.77 2.36 18.31
CA LYS A 20 -6.76 3.41 18.51
C LYS A 20 -5.41 3.07 17.90
N LEU A 21 -5.02 1.80 17.88
CA LEU A 21 -3.79 1.39 17.21
C LEU A 21 -3.89 1.61 15.69
N ASP A 22 -5.04 1.27 15.09
CA ASP A 22 -5.30 1.49 13.67
C ASP A 22 -5.38 3.00 13.33
N GLU A 23 -5.91 3.84 14.22
CA GLU A 23 -5.89 5.31 14.07
C GLU A 23 -4.48 5.89 14.17
N LEU A 24 -3.67 5.42 15.12
CA LEU A 24 -2.27 5.81 15.24
C LEU A 24 -1.49 5.45 13.97
N GLN A 25 -1.69 4.24 13.43
CA GLN A 25 -1.08 3.82 12.18
C GLN A 25 -1.47 4.76 11.03
N LYS A 26 -2.76 5.05 10.86
CA LYS A 26 -3.26 5.97 9.81
C LYS A 26 -2.63 7.35 9.92
N THR A 27 -2.52 7.87 11.13
CA THR A 27 -1.94 9.19 11.41
C THR A 27 -0.47 9.23 11.03
N LEU A 28 0.33 8.26 11.50
CA LEU A 28 1.75 8.16 11.18
C LEU A 28 1.99 8.01 9.67
N CYS A 29 1.21 7.17 8.98
CA CYS A 29 1.32 7.02 7.53
C CYS A 29 0.98 8.32 6.79
N LYS A 30 -0.08 9.02 7.20
CA LYS A 30 -0.47 10.29 6.58
C LYS A 30 0.62 11.34 6.73
N GLU A 31 1.16 11.51 7.93
CA GLU A 31 2.25 12.46 8.17
C GLU A 31 3.50 12.14 7.35
N ALA A 32 3.87 10.85 7.25
CA ALA A 32 5.00 10.42 6.42
C ALA A 32 4.79 10.78 4.93
N ILE A 33 3.57 10.64 4.42
CA ILE A 33 3.22 11.03 3.05
C ILE A 33 3.23 12.55 2.89
N ASP A 34 2.73 13.29 3.87
CA ASP A 34 2.67 14.76 3.83
C ASP A 34 4.07 15.40 3.74
N CYS A 35 5.10 14.73 4.29
CA CYS A 35 6.50 15.13 4.18
C CYS A 35 7.16 14.83 2.82
N CYS A 36 6.53 14.05 1.94
CA CYS A 36 7.09 13.69 0.63
C CYS A 36 6.81 14.75 -0.45
N PRO A 37 7.55 14.77 -1.57
CA PRO A 37 7.25 15.67 -2.70
C PRO A 37 5.89 15.38 -3.35
N GLU A 38 5.21 16.43 -3.84
CA GLU A 38 3.87 16.33 -4.47
C GLU A 38 3.81 15.34 -5.64
N SER A 39 4.90 15.20 -6.40
CA SER A 39 5.01 14.23 -7.49
C SER A 39 4.79 12.78 -7.04
N SER A 40 5.15 12.47 -5.80
CA SER A 40 5.10 11.12 -5.24
C SER A 40 3.87 10.91 -4.34
N LYS A 41 3.32 11.98 -3.74
CA LYS A 41 2.18 11.90 -2.80
C LYS A 41 0.99 11.14 -3.36
N LYS A 42 0.57 11.43 -4.60
CA LYS A 42 -0.60 10.77 -5.21
C LYS A 42 -0.45 9.25 -5.27
N GLN A 43 0.74 8.76 -5.63
CA GLN A 43 1.02 7.33 -5.67
C GLN A 43 1.07 6.71 -4.27
N LEU A 44 1.67 7.41 -3.30
CA LEU A 44 1.74 6.95 -1.92
C LEU A 44 0.36 6.86 -1.26
N ILE A 45 -0.53 7.84 -1.50
CA ILE A 45 -1.92 7.81 -1.04
C ILE A 45 -2.65 6.60 -1.62
N SER A 46 -2.52 6.39 -2.93
CA SER A 46 -3.13 5.23 -3.59
C SER A 46 -2.60 3.90 -3.03
N MET A 47 -1.30 3.82 -2.72
CA MET A 47 -0.69 2.64 -2.12
C MET A 47 -1.19 2.38 -0.71
N LEU A 48 -1.29 3.44 0.11
CA LEU A 48 -1.83 3.36 1.47
C LEU A 48 -3.29 2.88 1.46
N TYR A 49 -4.12 3.43 0.56
CA TYR A 49 -5.50 2.99 0.39
C TYR A 49 -5.58 1.51 -0.01
N HIS A 50 -4.76 1.08 -0.98
CA HIS A 50 -4.71 -0.33 -1.37
C HIS A 50 -4.31 -1.24 -0.19
N LEU A 51 -3.26 -0.86 0.56
CA LEU A 51 -2.83 -1.60 1.75
C LEU A 51 -3.96 -1.72 2.77
N GLN A 52 -4.63 -0.62 3.10
CA GLN A 52 -5.74 -0.61 4.06
C GLN A 52 -6.90 -1.51 3.62
N GLN A 53 -7.25 -1.49 2.33
CA GLN A 53 -8.31 -2.34 1.79
C GLN A 53 -7.96 -3.83 1.78
N GLN A 54 -6.69 -4.17 1.65
CA GLN A 54 -6.23 -5.55 1.77
C GLN A 54 -6.26 -6.00 3.23
N LEU A 55 -5.78 -5.15 4.15
CA LEU A 55 -5.76 -5.44 5.58
C LEU A 55 -7.16 -5.55 6.20
N SER A 56 -8.15 -4.77 5.73
CA SER A 56 -9.54 -4.85 6.22
C SER A 56 -10.21 -6.19 5.92
N ARG A 57 -9.68 -6.95 4.96
CA ARG A 57 -10.18 -8.27 4.56
C ARG A 57 -9.45 -9.42 5.26
N CYS A 58 -8.42 -9.13 6.06
CA CYS A 58 -7.70 -10.15 6.79
C CYS A 58 -8.51 -10.64 8.00
N SER A 59 -8.60 -11.96 8.15
CA SER A 59 -9.34 -12.62 9.23
C SER A 59 -8.58 -12.74 10.55
N ASN A 60 -7.26 -12.54 10.56
CA ASN A 60 -6.44 -12.62 11.77
C ASN A 60 -5.16 -11.77 11.69
N PRO A 61 -4.51 -11.47 12.84
CA PRO A 61 -3.31 -10.61 12.89
C PRO A 61 -2.11 -11.15 12.11
N TYR A 62 -1.92 -12.47 12.06
CA TYR A 62 -0.82 -13.09 11.32
C TYR A 62 -0.97 -12.86 9.81
N HIS A 63 -2.17 -13.05 9.29
CA HIS A 63 -2.50 -12.75 7.89
C HIS A 63 -2.28 -11.27 7.57
N ARG A 64 -2.68 -10.34 8.48
CA ARG A 64 -2.37 -8.90 8.33
C ARG A 64 -0.87 -8.65 8.19
N CYS A 65 -0.05 -9.24 9.07
CA CYS A 65 1.40 -9.08 9.05
C CYS A 65 2.04 -9.64 7.77
N TYR A 66 1.66 -10.85 7.38
CA TYR A 66 2.14 -11.48 6.15
C TYR A 66 1.78 -10.64 4.92
N LEU A 67 0.52 -10.19 4.81
CA LEU A 67 0.04 -9.45 3.66
C LEU A 67 0.71 -8.07 3.53
N ALA A 68 0.89 -7.36 4.65
CA ALA A 68 1.65 -6.10 4.67
C ALA A 68 3.10 -6.32 4.20
N SER A 69 3.75 -7.39 4.68
CA SER A 69 5.12 -7.73 4.29
C SER A 69 5.22 -8.12 2.81
N SER A 70 4.23 -8.87 2.30
CA SER A 70 4.15 -9.24 0.89
C SER A 70 4.03 -8.01 -0.01
N ILE A 71 3.12 -7.09 0.30
CA ILE A 71 2.93 -5.85 -0.47
C ILE A 71 4.21 -5.00 -0.46
N MET A 72 4.90 -4.90 0.68
CA MET A 72 6.19 -4.23 0.78
C MET A 72 7.25 -4.91 -0.09
N TYR A 73 7.31 -6.24 -0.04
CA TYR A 73 8.27 -7.03 -0.81
C TYR A 73 8.06 -6.87 -2.31
N ASP A 74 6.82 -6.85 -2.79
CA ASP A 74 6.50 -6.59 -4.21
C ASP A 74 7.06 -5.25 -4.69
N LYS A 75 6.97 -4.20 -3.85
CA LYS A 75 7.56 -2.89 -4.16
C LYS A 75 9.08 -2.91 -4.14
N PHE A 76 9.66 -3.65 -3.21
CA PHE A 76 11.10 -3.83 -3.14
C PHE A 76 11.65 -4.55 -4.38
N ILE A 77 10.99 -5.61 -4.84
CA ILE A 77 11.33 -6.30 -6.08
C ILE A 77 11.21 -5.37 -7.28
N ALA A 78 10.11 -4.60 -7.38
CA ALA A 78 9.95 -3.63 -8.45
C ALA A 78 11.09 -2.59 -8.46
N LEU A 79 11.47 -2.06 -7.29
CA LEU A 79 12.60 -1.15 -7.15
C LEU A 79 13.91 -1.82 -7.61
N ASN A 80 14.16 -3.05 -7.16
CA ASN A 80 15.34 -3.81 -7.56
C ASN A 80 15.41 -4.01 -9.08
N THR A 81 14.28 -4.31 -9.72
CA THR A 81 14.20 -4.40 -11.20
C THR A 81 14.46 -3.06 -11.86
N ILE A 82 13.92 -1.96 -11.36
CA ILE A 82 14.13 -0.63 -11.93
C ILE A 82 15.61 -0.23 -11.86
N LEU A 83 16.27 -0.50 -10.73
CA LEU A 83 17.66 -0.14 -10.51
C LEU A 83 18.62 -0.98 -11.35
N ASN A 84 18.40 -2.30 -11.42
CA ASN A 84 19.33 -3.21 -12.10
C ASN A 84 18.99 -3.46 -13.57
N ASN A 85 17.71 -3.48 -13.94
CA ASN A 85 17.21 -3.79 -15.29
C ASN A 85 16.13 -2.79 -15.76
N PRO A 86 16.44 -1.47 -15.86
CA PRO A 86 15.45 -0.44 -16.17
C PRO A 86 14.74 -0.62 -17.52
N GLN A 87 15.37 -1.30 -18.48
CA GLN A 87 14.77 -1.53 -19.80
C GLN A 87 13.63 -2.54 -19.74
N GLU A 88 13.75 -3.60 -18.95
CA GLU A 88 12.68 -4.59 -18.77
C GLU A 88 11.43 -3.95 -18.17
N PHE A 89 11.62 -3.07 -17.17
CA PHE A 89 10.52 -2.32 -16.57
C PHE A 89 9.80 -1.43 -17.59
N ARG A 90 10.54 -0.75 -18.47
CA ARG A 90 9.95 0.11 -19.52
C ARG A 90 9.25 -0.65 -20.64
N GLN A 91 9.59 -1.91 -20.85
CA GLN A 91 9.02 -2.76 -21.90
C GLN A 91 7.67 -3.39 -21.51
N GLN A 92 7.31 -3.41 -20.22
CA GLN A 92 6.00 -3.85 -19.74
C GLN A 92 4.89 -2.84 -20.10
N LYS A 93 4.50 -2.82 -21.38
CA LYS A 93 3.35 -2.05 -21.87
C LYS A 93 2.13 -2.97 -21.96
N ALA A 94 1.00 -2.51 -21.42
CA ALA A 94 -0.26 -3.21 -21.59
C ALA A 94 -0.64 -3.28 -23.08
N LYS A 95 -1.11 -4.44 -23.54
CA LYS A 95 -1.63 -4.59 -24.90
C LYS A 95 -2.93 -3.79 -25.01
N ILE A 96 -2.92 -2.76 -25.85
CA ILE A 96 -4.13 -1.99 -26.16
C ILE A 96 -5.04 -2.87 -27.00
N LEU A 97 -6.20 -3.24 -26.46
CA LEU A 97 -7.24 -3.97 -27.17
C LEU A 97 -8.26 -2.96 -27.70
N LEU A 98 -8.56 -3.04 -29.00
CA LEU A 98 -9.68 -2.29 -29.58
C LEU A 98 -10.98 -3.02 -29.21
N LEU A 99 -11.87 -2.32 -28.51
CA LEU A 99 -13.21 -2.83 -28.24
C LEU A 99 -14.03 -2.77 -29.55
N PRO A 100 -14.63 -3.88 -30.00
CA PRO A 100 -15.46 -3.87 -31.20
C PRO A 100 -16.70 -3.00 -30.99
N ALA A 101 -17.11 -2.26 -32.02
CA ALA A 101 -18.34 -1.47 -31.98
C ALA A 101 -19.55 -2.37 -31.66
N LYS A 102 -20.44 -1.89 -30.79
CA LYS A 102 -21.70 -2.56 -30.45
C LYS A 102 -22.47 -2.78 -31.76
N LYS A 103 -22.75 -4.05 -32.10
CA LYS A 103 -23.60 -4.37 -33.25
C LYS A 103 -24.96 -3.67 -33.07
N PRO A 104 -25.53 -3.08 -34.14
CA PRO A 104 -26.89 -2.56 -34.07
C PRO A 104 -27.83 -3.69 -33.63
N VAL A 105 -28.71 -3.36 -32.68
CA VAL A 105 -29.82 -4.22 -32.27
C VAL A 105 -30.87 -4.05 -33.36
N ASP A 106 -31.14 -5.12 -34.11
CA ASP A 106 -32.30 -5.23 -34.99
C ASP A 106 -33.61 -5.30 -34.19
#